data_AF-A0A2N1JJQ9-F1
#
_entry.id   AF-A0A2N1JJQ9-F1
#
_cell.length_a   1.000
_cell.length_b   1.000
_cell.length_c   1.000
_cell.angle_alpha   90.00
_cell.angle_beta   90.00
_cell.angle_gamma   90.00
#
_symmetry.space_group_name_H-M   'P 1'
#
loop_
_entity.id
_entity.type
_entity.pdbx_description
1 polymer ?
#
loop_
_entity_poly.entity_id
_entity_poly.type
_entity_poly.pdbx_seq_one_letter_code
_entity_poly.pdbx_strand_id
1 'polypeptide(L)'
;MFLDNGSSLELTLVVDPAVRLSERYERWWGHRVMYMDDPDRTRRSYEPPRSLGFRDSYGTIVLVGCRSTDSRTTGGGSGHGKLVANFAVIDGQWLDYEQINGLRTDAPGVAAWTRLSGIRVDVQRDDRRRATSVRMDLESPADIRLASAMNLGMHLHWRTDNPRGRFSAEEVVQLQTLVRGRRTWDDHLDLHGAVLDLAAISAWEPFGFKSIEVQIDSDRVRTGADTYSDPQWRKVATHRLIKHEAWKEGPRFLFPFADVGPRGVKRWFRVRRDYERVIHALMRVLYSDDPWDLSSVVQSGIALEALGYMIDLRKNDGVHLNVRKQMNFKPGLRVILADMEFVPLDDAEGWIERSYAAYMGSKHVDRAMPDSLDLLNTLRENLLVLRFWIGLKIGVPAATLENLLQRDQLSSQFIALD
;
A
#
# COMPACT_ATOMS: atom_id res chain seq x y z
N MET A 1 30.57 -0.19 -0.45
CA MET A 1 29.91 -1.45 -0.03
C MET A 1 28.42 -1.19 0.05
N PHE A 2 27.63 -1.96 -0.69
CA PHE A 2 26.17 -1.91 -0.61
C PHE A 2 25.68 -2.92 0.42
N LEU A 3 24.70 -2.51 1.22
CA LEU A 3 24.10 -3.33 2.26
C LEU A 3 22.59 -3.09 2.27
N ASP A 4 21.83 -4.17 2.08
CA ASP A 4 20.43 -4.23 2.47
C ASP A 4 20.37 -4.81 3.88
N ASN A 5 20.01 -4.00 4.87
CA ASN A 5 19.99 -4.41 6.28
C ASN A 5 18.60 -4.86 6.77
N GLY A 6 17.62 -4.99 5.87
CA GLY A 6 16.24 -5.33 6.22
C GLY A 6 15.36 -4.14 6.63
N SER A 7 15.91 -2.93 6.70
CA SER A 7 15.17 -1.69 7.03
C SER A 7 15.53 -0.51 6.13
N SER A 8 16.74 -0.50 5.57
CA SER A 8 17.23 0.52 4.67
C SER A 8 18.18 -0.08 3.63
N LEU A 9 18.27 0.60 2.48
CA LEU A 9 19.23 0.33 1.43
C LEU A 9 20.40 1.30 1.61
N GLU A 10 21.54 0.79 2.06
CA GLU A 10 22.72 1.61 2.40
C GLU A 10 23.87 1.39 1.42
N LEU A 11 24.47 2.49 0.96
CA LEU A 11 25.72 2.46 0.22
C LEU A 11 26.80 3.23 0.99
N THR A 12 27.84 2.50 1.42
CA THR A 12 29.02 3.08 2.07
C THR A 12 30.09 3.37 1.04
N LEU A 13 30.49 4.64 0.94
CA LEU A 13 31.58 5.12 0.08
C LEU A 13 32.79 5.47 0.95
N VAL A 14 33.97 5.03 0.52
CA VAL A 14 35.23 5.39 1.19
C VAL A 14 35.60 6.81 0.79
N VAL A 15 35.85 7.64 1.79
CA VAL A 15 36.38 9.00 1.63
C VAL A 15 37.84 8.91 2.03
N ASP A 16 38.76 9.04 1.10
CA ASP A 16 40.19 9.04 1.39
C ASP A 16 40.86 10.15 0.58
N PRO A 17 41.58 11.10 1.21
CA PRO A 17 42.25 12.19 0.53
C PRO A 17 43.25 11.73 -0.55
N ALA A 18 43.80 10.52 -0.43
CA ALA A 18 44.71 9.94 -1.42
C ALA A 18 43.97 9.42 -2.67
N VAL A 19 42.65 9.23 -2.61
CA VAL A 19 41.83 8.72 -3.71
C VAL A 19 41.19 9.88 -4.46
N ARG A 20 41.67 10.21 -5.67
CA ARG A 20 41.12 11.32 -6.50
C ARG A 20 39.60 11.30 -6.72
N LEU A 21 38.95 10.13 -6.65
CA LEU A 21 37.51 10.03 -6.77
C LEU A 21 36.78 10.56 -5.52
N SER A 22 37.42 10.57 -4.34
CA SER A 22 36.84 11.06 -3.09
C SER A 22 36.52 12.55 -3.15
N GLU A 23 37.36 13.35 -3.81
CA GLU A 23 37.12 14.79 -4.02
C GLU A 23 35.76 15.09 -4.68
N ARG A 24 35.21 14.13 -5.46
CA ARG A 24 33.92 14.31 -6.16
C ARG A 24 32.70 14.15 -5.27
N TYR A 25 32.81 13.39 -4.17
CA TYR A 25 31.68 13.03 -3.33
C TYR A 25 31.88 13.32 -1.84
N GLU A 26 33.09 13.68 -1.39
CA GLU A 26 33.38 14.06 0.00
C GLU A 26 32.44 15.17 0.50
N ARG A 27 32.11 16.12 -0.37
CA ARG A 27 31.23 17.25 -0.04
C ARG A 27 29.78 16.87 0.24
N TRP A 28 29.34 15.66 -0.10
CA TRP A 28 27.97 15.19 0.15
C TRP A 28 27.64 15.10 1.65
N TRP A 29 28.64 14.96 2.51
CA TRP A 29 28.47 14.94 3.97
C TRP A 29 28.99 16.22 4.64
N GLY A 30 29.45 17.19 3.85
CA GLY A 30 30.05 18.45 4.30
C GLY A 30 29.03 19.53 4.67
N HIS A 31 27.78 19.17 5.03
CA HIS A 31 26.71 20.14 5.26
C HIS A 31 27.04 21.22 6.29
N ARG A 32 27.90 20.89 7.27
CA ARG A 32 28.37 21.81 8.32
C ARG A 32 29.79 22.36 8.08
N VAL A 33 30.40 22.01 6.95
CA VAL A 33 31.76 22.44 6.59
C VAL A 33 31.67 23.65 5.66
N MET A 34 32.45 24.69 5.99
CA MET A 34 32.65 25.84 5.13
C MET A 34 33.82 25.56 4.19
N TYR A 35 33.54 25.49 2.89
CA TYR A 35 34.56 25.24 1.88
C TYR A 35 35.02 26.57 1.27
N MET A 36 36.26 26.98 1.58
CA MET A 36 36.80 28.29 1.18
C MET A 36 36.90 28.49 -0.34
N ASP A 37 36.97 27.40 -1.12
CA ASP A 37 37.03 27.45 -2.59
C ASP A 37 35.64 27.63 -3.26
N ASP A 38 34.56 27.39 -2.51
CA ASP A 38 33.17 27.52 -2.95
C ASP A 38 32.25 27.85 -1.76
N PRO A 39 32.42 29.04 -1.12
CA PRO A 39 31.72 29.41 0.10
C PRO A 39 30.20 29.51 -0.10
N ASP A 40 29.78 29.94 -1.29
CA ASP A 40 28.36 30.07 -1.66
C ASP A 40 27.74 28.76 -2.13
N ARG A 41 28.52 27.67 -2.21
CA ARG A 41 28.07 26.33 -2.62
C ARG A 41 27.42 26.26 -4.00
N THR A 42 27.90 27.06 -4.94
CA THR A 42 27.34 27.14 -6.30
C THR A 42 28.18 26.42 -7.35
N ARG A 43 29.42 26.04 -7.02
CA ARG A 43 30.38 25.49 -7.99
C ARG A 43 30.55 23.98 -7.91
N ARG A 44 30.12 23.35 -6.81
CA ARG A 44 30.29 21.91 -6.54
C ARG A 44 28.97 21.24 -6.13
N SER A 45 28.94 19.91 -6.19
CA SER A 45 27.80 19.12 -5.68
C SER A 45 27.95 18.88 -4.19
N TYR A 46 26.98 19.34 -3.39
CA TYR A 46 26.91 19.14 -1.93
C TYR A 46 25.89 18.10 -1.50
N GLU A 47 25.17 17.55 -2.47
CA GLU A 47 24.23 16.45 -2.27
C GLU A 47 24.57 15.34 -3.27
N PRO A 48 24.31 14.07 -2.90
CA PRO A 48 24.39 12.98 -3.86
C PRO A 48 23.37 13.17 -4.98
N PRO A 49 23.66 12.72 -6.21
CA PRO A 49 22.66 12.67 -7.26
C PRO A 49 21.50 11.77 -6.81
N ARG A 50 20.26 12.12 -7.19
CA ARG A 50 19.09 11.34 -6.75
C ARG A 50 19.10 9.92 -7.31
N SER A 51 19.76 9.70 -8.46
CA SER A 51 20.04 8.36 -8.97
C SER A 51 21.54 8.09 -9.04
N LEU A 52 21.96 6.91 -8.55
CA LEU A 52 23.36 6.50 -8.52
C LEU A 52 23.48 5.03 -8.90
N GLY A 53 24.25 4.75 -9.96
CA GLY A 53 24.55 3.39 -10.40
C GLY A 53 25.91 2.93 -9.89
N PHE A 54 25.99 1.69 -9.43
CA PHE A 54 27.25 1.01 -9.16
C PHE A 54 27.18 -0.44 -9.62
N ARG A 55 28.36 -1.08 -9.72
CA ARG A 55 28.47 -2.51 -10.06
C ARG A 55 29.15 -3.24 -8.91
N ASP A 56 28.59 -4.37 -8.52
CA ASP A 56 29.19 -5.30 -7.57
C ASP A 56 29.45 -6.66 -8.23
N SER A 57 29.79 -7.68 -7.42
CA SER A 57 30.03 -9.05 -7.90
C SER A 57 28.79 -9.75 -8.43
N TYR A 58 27.59 -9.24 -8.18
CA TYR A 58 26.31 -9.84 -8.55
C TYR A 58 25.65 -9.15 -9.74
N GLY A 59 26.00 -7.90 -10.04
CA GLY A 59 25.49 -7.20 -11.21
C GLY A 59 25.59 -5.69 -11.11
N THR A 60 24.79 -5.00 -11.93
CA THR A 60 24.63 -3.54 -11.86
C THR A 60 23.40 -3.21 -11.03
N ILE A 61 23.55 -2.29 -10.08
CA ILE A 61 22.47 -1.82 -9.22
C ILE A 61 22.36 -0.31 -9.40
N VAL A 62 21.13 0.17 -9.62
CA VAL A 62 20.83 1.60 -9.69
C VAL A 62 19.99 1.99 -8.48
N LEU A 63 20.56 2.81 -7.62
CA LEU A 63 19.89 3.41 -6.48
C LEU A 63 19.10 4.63 -6.92
N VAL A 64 17.88 4.79 -6.39
CA VAL A 64 16.98 5.92 -6.68
C VAL A 64 16.53 6.57 -5.38
N GLY A 65 16.45 7.89 -5.38
CA GLY A 65 16.15 8.69 -4.20
C GLY A 65 17.29 8.73 -3.18
N CYS A 66 18.54 8.75 -3.65
CA CYS A 66 19.73 8.77 -2.79
C CYS A 66 19.78 10.05 -1.94
N ARG A 67 20.17 9.88 -0.67
CA ARG A 67 20.38 10.97 0.29
C ARG A 67 21.54 10.65 1.23
N SER A 68 22.36 11.65 1.54
CA SER A 68 23.47 11.54 2.49
C SER A 68 22.94 11.45 3.91
N THR A 69 23.44 10.50 4.69
CA THR A 69 23.11 10.40 6.13
C THR A 69 24.36 10.66 6.98
N ASP A 70 25.02 9.60 7.43
CA ASP A 70 26.15 9.69 8.34
C ASP A 70 27.48 9.67 7.60
N SER A 71 28.50 10.26 8.20
CA SER A 71 29.90 10.06 7.81
C SER A 71 30.77 9.89 9.05
N ARG A 72 31.88 9.17 8.90
CA ARG A 72 32.93 9.07 9.92
C ARG A 72 34.27 9.27 9.25
N THR A 73 35.03 10.24 9.74
CA THR A 73 36.41 10.52 9.32
C THR A 73 37.35 10.32 10.51
N THR A 74 38.52 9.72 10.27
CA THR A 74 39.60 9.59 11.25
C THR A 74 40.55 10.79 11.16
N GLY A 75 41.39 10.97 12.20
CA GLY A 75 42.46 11.96 12.18
C GLY A 75 43.45 11.66 11.07
N GLY A 76 43.37 12.41 9.97
CA GLY A 76 44.07 12.13 8.70
C GLY A 76 43.19 12.32 7.46
N GLY A 77 41.87 12.49 7.63
CA GLY A 77 40.94 12.79 6.53
C GLY A 77 40.35 11.56 5.85
N SER A 78 40.91 10.37 6.08
CA SER A 78 40.32 9.11 5.61
C SER A 78 39.09 8.72 6.44
N GLY A 79 38.12 8.07 5.82
CA GLY A 79 36.81 7.83 6.42
C GLY A 79 35.84 7.14 5.48
N HIS A 80 34.56 7.20 5.84
CA HIS A 80 33.48 6.76 4.97
C HIS A 80 32.24 7.64 5.13
N GLY A 81 31.49 7.75 4.05
CA GLY A 81 30.17 8.36 4.02
C GLY A 81 29.11 7.32 3.68
N LYS A 82 27.93 7.44 4.30
CA LYS A 82 26.77 6.58 4.04
C LYS A 82 25.71 7.32 3.24
N LEU A 83 25.20 6.63 2.22
CA LEU A 83 24.01 7.01 1.48
C LEU A 83 22.87 6.06 1.80
N VAL A 84 21.65 6.59 1.89
CA VAL A 84 20.42 5.80 1.93
C VAL A 84 19.63 6.04 0.65
N ALA A 85 19.08 4.98 0.07
CA ALA A 85 18.23 5.04 -1.12
C ALA A 85 16.80 4.61 -0.82
N ASN A 86 15.86 5.12 -1.62
CA ASN A 86 14.45 4.72 -1.55
C ASN A 86 14.19 3.40 -2.27
N PHE A 87 14.85 3.20 -3.41
CA PHE A 87 14.72 2.02 -4.25
C PHE A 87 16.09 1.59 -4.78
N ALA A 88 16.28 0.29 -4.97
CA ALA A 88 17.41 -0.28 -5.71
C ALA A 88 16.88 -1.11 -6.87
N VAL A 89 17.17 -0.68 -8.10
CA VAL A 89 16.81 -1.38 -9.34
C VAL A 89 17.92 -2.36 -9.67
N ILE A 90 17.59 -3.65 -9.68
CA ILE A 90 18.53 -4.75 -9.94
C ILE A 90 18.67 -4.93 -11.45
N ASP A 91 19.91 -5.05 -11.92
CA ASP A 91 20.31 -5.12 -13.32
C ASP A 91 19.87 -3.89 -14.13
N GLY A 92 19.72 -2.74 -13.48
CA GLY A 92 19.40 -1.48 -14.13
C GLY A 92 20.57 -0.97 -14.97
N GLN A 93 20.35 -0.65 -16.24
CA GLN A 93 21.45 -0.26 -17.15
C GLN A 93 21.65 1.25 -17.24
N TRP A 94 20.63 2.02 -16.88
CA TRP A 94 20.60 3.48 -17.03
C TRP A 94 20.37 4.18 -15.68
N LEU A 95 20.73 5.47 -15.59
CA LEU A 95 20.57 6.26 -14.36
C LEU A 95 19.24 7.03 -14.30
N ASP A 96 18.39 6.89 -15.30
CA ASP A 96 17.20 7.70 -15.52
C ASP A 96 15.92 7.12 -14.89
N TYR A 97 16.07 6.24 -13.90
CA TYR A 97 14.99 5.64 -13.12
C TYR A 97 14.30 6.60 -12.14
N GLU A 98 14.64 7.89 -12.10
CA GLU A 98 13.85 8.87 -11.30
C GLU A 98 12.39 8.94 -11.74
N GLN A 99 12.15 8.67 -13.03
CA GLN A 99 10.82 8.53 -13.60
C GLN A 99 10.78 7.25 -14.44
N ILE A 100 9.68 6.51 -14.35
CA ILE A 100 9.51 5.20 -14.95
C ILE A 100 8.36 5.20 -15.96
N ASN A 101 8.40 4.26 -16.91
CA ASN A 101 7.32 4.05 -17.87
C ASN A 101 6.26 3.09 -17.31
N GLY A 102 6.68 2.10 -16.52
CA GLY A 102 5.78 1.12 -15.94
C GLY A 102 6.20 0.63 -14.57
N LEU A 103 5.20 0.28 -13.77
CA LEU A 103 5.35 -0.36 -12.46
C LEU A 103 4.48 -1.62 -12.45
N ARG A 104 5.06 -2.73 -11.98
CA ARG A 104 4.36 -3.97 -11.64
C ARG A 104 4.54 -4.23 -10.16
N THR A 105 3.46 -4.61 -9.49
CA THR A 105 3.51 -5.03 -8.09
C THR A 105 2.74 -6.33 -7.92
N ASP A 106 3.36 -7.29 -7.26
CA ASP A 106 2.71 -8.49 -6.75
C ASP A 106 2.22 -8.22 -5.33
N ALA A 107 0.91 -8.25 -5.15
CA ALA A 107 0.24 -8.02 -3.88
C ALA A 107 -0.63 -9.23 -3.54
N PRO A 108 -0.14 -10.17 -2.71
CA PRO A 108 -0.90 -11.38 -2.40
C PRO A 108 -2.30 -11.09 -1.85
N GLY A 109 -2.48 -10.03 -1.04
CA GLY A 109 -3.80 -9.62 -0.53
C GLY A 109 -4.80 -9.30 -1.66
N VAL A 110 -4.35 -8.67 -2.75
CA VAL A 110 -5.17 -8.42 -3.94
C VAL A 110 -5.43 -9.73 -4.69
N ALA A 111 -4.45 -10.62 -4.76
CA ALA A 111 -4.64 -11.95 -5.35
C ALA A 111 -5.73 -12.75 -4.60
N ALA A 112 -5.64 -12.81 -3.27
CA ALA A 112 -6.61 -13.46 -2.41
C ALA A 112 -8.02 -12.83 -2.52
N TRP A 113 -8.08 -11.50 -2.62
CA TRP A 113 -9.34 -10.76 -2.75
C TRP A 113 -10.05 -11.02 -4.07
N THR A 114 -9.29 -11.09 -5.16
CA THR A 114 -9.82 -11.26 -6.51
C THR A 114 -10.26 -12.68 -6.79
N ARG A 115 -9.66 -13.67 -6.10
CA ARG A 115 -9.89 -15.12 -6.30
C ARG A 115 -9.78 -15.54 -7.77
N LEU A 116 -9.03 -14.77 -8.55
CA LEU A 116 -8.74 -15.13 -9.92
C LEU A 116 -7.84 -16.35 -9.90
N SER A 117 -8.26 -17.39 -10.59
CA SER A 117 -7.39 -18.52 -10.85
C SER A 117 -7.50 -18.98 -12.29
N GLY A 118 -6.35 -19.10 -12.92
CA GLY A 118 -6.10 -19.73 -14.21
C GLY A 118 -5.64 -21.18 -14.07
N ILE A 119 -5.56 -21.72 -12.84
CA ILE A 119 -5.18 -23.11 -12.59
C ILE A 119 -6.43 -23.98 -12.46
N ARG A 120 -6.56 -24.97 -13.33
CA ARG A 120 -7.52 -26.07 -13.18
C ARG A 120 -6.78 -27.36 -12.89
N VAL A 121 -7.12 -28.03 -11.79
CA VAL A 121 -6.53 -29.31 -11.40
C VAL A 121 -7.60 -30.39 -11.45
N ASP A 122 -7.42 -31.34 -12.36
CA ASP A 122 -8.23 -32.56 -12.42
C ASP A 122 -7.43 -33.73 -11.84
N VAL A 123 -7.95 -34.30 -10.75
CA VAL A 123 -7.33 -35.44 -10.05
C VAL A 123 -8.21 -36.68 -10.26
N GLN A 124 -7.76 -37.58 -11.12
CA GLN A 124 -8.39 -38.88 -11.24
C GLN A 124 -7.99 -39.77 -10.07
N ARG A 125 -8.96 -40.50 -9.53
CA ARG A 125 -8.78 -41.36 -8.35
C ARG A 125 -9.30 -42.77 -8.63
N ASP A 126 -8.68 -43.77 -8.02
CA ASP A 126 -9.17 -45.15 -8.03
C ASP A 126 -10.33 -45.36 -7.06
N ASP A 127 -10.89 -46.57 -7.05
CA ASP A 127 -11.99 -47.00 -6.15
C ASP A 127 -11.63 -46.88 -4.65
N ARG A 128 -10.33 -46.79 -4.33
CA ARG A 128 -9.82 -46.58 -2.97
C ARG A 128 -9.50 -45.12 -2.67
N ARG A 129 -9.99 -44.19 -3.51
CA ARG A 129 -9.75 -42.73 -3.46
C ARG A 129 -8.28 -42.32 -3.59
N ARG A 130 -7.39 -43.19 -4.05
CA ARG A 130 -5.98 -42.86 -4.30
C ARG A 130 -5.86 -42.15 -5.63
N ALA A 131 -5.13 -41.04 -5.67
CA ALA A 131 -4.88 -40.32 -6.92
C ALA A 131 -4.06 -41.19 -7.89
N THR A 132 -4.58 -41.40 -9.09
CA THR A 132 -3.95 -42.20 -10.15
C THR A 132 -3.40 -41.34 -11.28
N SER A 133 -3.99 -40.17 -11.53
CA SER A 133 -3.52 -39.19 -12.51
C SER A 133 -3.89 -37.78 -12.06
N VAL A 134 -3.01 -36.81 -12.35
CA VAL A 134 -3.26 -35.38 -12.12
C VAL A 134 -3.00 -34.64 -13.43
N ARG A 135 -4.00 -33.91 -13.93
CA ARG A 135 -3.84 -32.96 -15.04
C ARG A 135 -3.98 -31.55 -14.48
N MET A 136 -3.00 -30.71 -14.80
CA MET A 136 -3.02 -29.29 -14.46
C MET A 136 -3.08 -28.49 -15.74
N ASP A 137 -4.14 -27.73 -15.93
CA ASP A 137 -4.27 -26.77 -17.02
C ASP A 137 -3.98 -25.37 -16.47
N LEU A 138 -2.98 -24.71 -17.05
CA LEU A 138 -2.54 -23.37 -16.69
C LEU A 138 -2.92 -22.41 -17.81
N GLU A 139 -3.97 -21.62 -17.62
CA GLU A 139 -4.43 -20.62 -18.57
C GLU A 139 -4.08 -19.21 -18.07
N SER A 140 -3.48 -18.38 -18.92
CA SER A 140 -3.35 -16.95 -18.64
C SER A 140 -4.60 -16.23 -19.18
N PRO A 141 -5.55 -15.83 -18.32
CA PRO A 141 -6.73 -15.11 -18.77
C PRO A 141 -6.37 -13.72 -19.29
N ALA A 142 -7.31 -13.11 -20.02
CA ALA A 142 -7.14 -11.75 -20.50
C ALA A 142 -6.99 -10.75 -19.33
N ASP A 143 -6.16 -9.73 -19.56
CA ASP A 143 -5.90 -8.68 -18.59
C ASP A 143 -7.19 -7.95 -18.17
N ILE A 144 -7.34 -7.73 -16.87
CA ILE A 144 -8.49 -7.01 -16.33
C ILE A 144 -8.12 -5.54 -16.19
N ARG A 145 -8.69 -4.70 -17.05
CA ARG A 145 -8.54 -3.24 -16.94
C ARG A 145 -9.31 -2.72 -15.73
N LEU A 146 -8.60 -2.13 -14.77
CA LEU A 146 -9.19 -1.57 -13.55
C LEU A 146 -9.54 -0.09 -13.70
N ALA A 147 -8.63 0.71 -14.28
CA ALA A 147 -8.86 2.13 -14.52
C ALA A 147 -8.16 2.63 -15.79
N SER A 148 -8.59 3.79 -16.30
CA SER A 148 -7.91 4.45 -17.41
C SER A 148 -6.66 5.23 -16.96
N ALA A 149 -6.61 5.63 -15.68
CA ALA A 149 -5.44 6.30 -15.10
C ALA A 149 -4.21 5.41 -15.26
N MET A 150 -3.23 5.91 -16.03
CA MET A 150 -1.96 5.22 -16.32
C MET A 150 -2.11 3.78 -16.85
N ASN A 151 -3.26 3.49 -17.48
CA ASN A 151 -3.64 2.16 -17.94
C ASN A 151 -3.57 1.10 -16.83
N LEU A 152 -3.95 1.45 -15.59
CA LEU A 152 -3.97 0.51 -14.48
C LEU A 152 -4.79 -0.73 -14.81
N GLY A 153 -4.13 -1.88 -14.76
CA GLY A 153 -4.69 -3.19 -15.03
C GLY A 153 -4.18 -4.23 -14.06
N MET A 154 -4.84 -5.38 -14.09
CA MET A 154 -4.45 -6.56 -13.34
C MET A 154 -4.14 -7.68 -14.33
N HIS A 155 -2.98 -8.29 -14.14
CA HIS A 155 -2.40 -9.29 -15.02
C HIS A 155 -2.20 -10.57 -14.24
N LEU A 156 -2.77 -11.67 -14.73
CA LEU A 156 -2.56 -12.99 -14.17
C LEU A 156 -1.49 -13.71 -14.98
N HIS A 157 -0.43 -14.15 -14.31
CA HIS A 157 0.57 -15.00 -14.94
C HIS A 157 0.97 -16.11 -13.97
N TRP A 158 1.65 -17.12 -14.52
CA TRP A 158 2.15 -18.25 -13.74
C TRP A 158 3.68 -18.27 -13.78
N ARG A 159 4.26 -18.75 -12.70
CA ARG A 159 5.68 -19.08 -12.60
C ARG A 159 5.78 -20.58 -12.36
N THR A 160 6.46 -21.28 -13.25
CA THR A 160 6.75 -22.70 -13.06
C THR A 160 8.19 -22.88 -12.67
N ASP A 161 8.43 -23.72 -11.67
CA ASP A 161 9.75 -24.23 -11.35
C ASP A 161 9.70 -25.76 -11.38
N ASN A 162 10.79 -26.39 -11.81
CA ASN A 162 10.94 -27.83 -11.85
C ASN A 162 12.25 -28.31 -11.21
N PRO A 163 12.45 -28.06 -9.90
CA PRO A 163 13.64 -28.53 -9.23
C PRO A 163 13.49 -30.03 -8.92
N ARG A 164 14.33 -30.84 -9.56
CA ARG A 164 14.58 -32.26 -9.22
C ARG A 164 13.31 -33.09 -8.95
N GLY A 165 12.41 -33.17 -9.92
CA GLY A 165 11.23 -34.04 -9.84
C GLY A 165 10.05 -33.47 -9.05
N ARG A 166 10.14 -32.21 -8.61
CA ARG A 166 8.99 -31.44 -8.12
C ARG A 166 8.58 -30.45 -9.20
N PHE A 167 7.37 -30.54 -9.71
CA PHE A 167 6.78 -29.46 -10.50
C PHE A 167 6.00 -28.54 -9.55
N SER A 168 6.34 -27.25 -9.52
CA SER A 168 5.58 -26.23 -8.81
C SER A 168 5.14 -25.15 -9.78
N ALA A 169 3.83 -24.90 -9.83
CA ALA A 169 3.25 -23.75 -10.52
C ALA A 169 2.72 -22.79 -9.46
N GLU A 170 3.21 -21.56 -9.49
CA GLU A 170 2.73 -20.47 -8.65
C GLU A 170 1.97 -19.47 -9.51
N GLU A 171 0.74 -19.17 -9.10
CA GLU A 171 -0.08 -18.15 -9.70
C GLU A 171 0.24 -16.78 -9.10
N VAL A 172 0.42 -15.78 -9.97
CA VAL A 172 0.80 -14.43 -9.56
C VAL A 172 -0.16 -13.42 -10.19
N VAL A 173 -0.86 -12.69 -9.33
CA VAL A 173 -1.69 -11.55 -9.70
C VAL A 173 -0.87 -10.28 -9.54
N GLN A 174 -0.53 -9.64 -10.66
CA GLN A 174 0.18 -8.37 -10.66
C GLN A 174 -0.74 -7.21 -11.01
N LEU A 175 -0.67 -6.16 -10.21
CA LEU A 175 -1.12 -4.85 -10.65
C LEU A 175 -0.05 -4.26 -11.56
N GLN A 176 -0.47 -3.65 -12.66
CA GLN A 176 0.42 -2.99 -13.61
C GLN A 176 -0.12 -1.62 -13.99
N THR A 177 0.78 -0.65 -14.04
CA THR A 177 0.59 0.61 -14.73
C THR A 177 1.66 0.73 -15.81
N LEU A 178 1.27 1.22 -16.99
CA LEU A 178 2.18 1.34 -18.14
C LEU A 178 1.80 2.52 -19.03
N VAL A 179 2.74 3.44 -19.21
CA VAL A 179 2.56 4.71 -19.93
C VAL A 179 3.77 5.02 -20.83
N ARG A 180 3.50 5.70 -21.94
CA ARG A 180 4.56 6.14 -22.88
C ARG A 180 5.41 7.28 -22.32
N GLY A 181 4.79 8.23 -21.63
CA GLY A 181 5.48 9.32 -20.96
C GLY A 181 5.87 8.91 -19.55
N ARG A 182 7.13 9.09 -19.17
CA ARG A 182 7.61 8.73 -17.84
C ARG A 182 6.87 9.49 -16.74
N ARG A 183 6.63 8.80 -15.63
CA ARG A 183 5.96 9.34 -14.44
C ARG A 183 6.77 9.03 -13.19
N THR A 184 6.48 9.75 -12.11
CA THR A 184 7.19 9.53 -10.85
C THR A 184 6.76 8.21 -10.22
N TRP A 185 7.63 7.61 -9.40
CA TRP A 185 7.30 6.40 -8.66
C TRP A 185 6.02 6.56 -7.82
N ASP A 186 5.87 7.72 -7.16
CA ASP A 186 4.73 7.99 -6.31
C ASP A 186 3.41 8.04 -7.11
N ASP A 187 3.41 8.54 -8.37
CA ASP A 187 2.24 8.50 -9.25
C ASP A 187 1.76 7.06 -9.51
N HIS A 188 2.70 6.14 -9.76
CA HIS A 188 2.40 4.72 -9.97
C HIS A 188 1.97 4.04 -8.67
N LEU A 189 2.71 4.29 -7.58
CA LEU A 189 2.49 3.67 -6.27
C LEU A 189 1.18 4.10 -5.63
N ASP A 190 0.72 5.34 -5.84
CA ASP A 190 -0.59 5.77 -5.33
C ASP A 190 -1.74 4.94 -5.94
N LEU A 191 -1.69 4.65 -7.25
CA LEU A 191 -2.69 3.83 -7.92
C LEU A 191 -2.68 2.38 -7.45
N HIS A 192 -1.49 1.80 -7.28
CA HIS A 192 -1.33 0.43 -6.79
C HIS A 192 -1.74 0.31 -5.32
N GLY A 193 -1.28 1.26 -4.49
CA GLY A 193 -1.63 1.38 -3.09
C GLY A 193 -3.12 1.57 -2.89
N ALA A 194 -3.80 2.37 -3.71
CA ALA A 194 -5.25 2.51 -3.62
C ALA A 194 -6.00 1.20 -3.85
N VAL A 195 -5.58 0.33 -4.77
CA VAL A 195 -6.20 -1.00 -4.97
C VAL A 195 -5.89 -1.91 -3.78
N LEU A 196 -4.66 -1.87 -3.27
CA LEU A 196 -4.25 -2.62 -2.08
C LEU A 196 -5.06 -2.20 -0.85
N ASP A 197 -5.20 -0.90 -0.62
CA ASP A 197 -5.99 -0.29 0.46
C ASP A 197 -7.45 -0.76 0.40
N LEU A 198 -8.03 -0.85 -0.80
CA LEU A 198 -9.41 -1.31 -0.95
C LEU A 198 -9.57 -2.78 -0.52
N ALA A 199 -8.64 -3.65 -0.93
CA ALA A 199 -8.61 -5.05 -0.50
C ALA A 199 -8.37 -5.15 1.01
N ALA A 200 -7.46 -4.34 1.55
CA ALA A 200 -7.13 -4.27 2.97
C ALA A 200 -8.32 -3.82 3.82
N ILE A 201 -9.06 -2.79 3.40
CA ILE A 201 -10.31 -2.34 4.06
C ILE A 201 -11.37 -3.44 4.00
N SER A 202 -11.47 -4.15 2.86
CA SER A 202 -12.40 -5.27 2.73
C SER A 202 -12.07 -6.39 3.71
N ALA A 203 -10.79 -6.73 3.92
CA ALA A 203 -10.39 -7.77 4.87
C ALA A 203 -10.30 -7.28 6.31
N TRP A 204 -10.19 -5.96 6.50
CA TRP A 204 -9.72 -5.32 7.72
C TRP A 204 -8.37 -5.88 8.21
N GLU A 205 -7.44 -6.04 7.27
CA GLU A 205 -6.08 -6.52 7.53
C GLU A 205 -5.07 -5.68 6.72
N PRO A 206 -3.93 -5.27 7.31
CA PRO A 206 -2.90 -4.56 6.57
C PRO A 206 -2.26 -5.48 5.53
N PHE A 207 -2.20 -5.03 4.28
CA PHE A 207 -1.54 -5.78 3.21
C PHE A 207 -0.27 -5.08 2.73
N GLY A 208 0.65 -5.90 2.23
CA GLY A 208 1.92 -5.45 1.68
C GLY A 208 2.18 -6.01 0.28
N PHE A 209 3.28 -5.57 -0.32
CA PHE A 209 3.76 -6.06 -1.60
C PHE A 209 4.79 -7.17 -1.39
N LYS A 210 4.70 -8.23 -2.19
CA LYS A 210 5.66 -9.33 -2.21
C LYS A 210 6.83 -9.02 -3.14
N SER A 211 6.56 -8.42 -4.29
CA SER A 211 7.60 -8.01 -5.24
C SER A 211 7.18 -6.80 -6.06
N ILE A 212 8.18 -6.05 -6.51
CA ILE A 212 8.03 -4.85 -7.33
C ILE A 212 8.97 -4.97 -8.53
N GLU A 213 8.46 -4.62 -9.69
CA GLU A 213 9.24 -4.55 -10.92
C GLU A 213 8.96 -3.23 -11.63
N VAL A 214 9.97 -2.64 -12.25
CA VAL A 214 9.84 -1.40 -13.03
C VAL A 214 10.32 -1.59 -14.44
N GLN A 215 9.82 -0.74 -15.32
CA GLN A 215 10.21 -0.71 -16.71
C GLN A 215 10.50 0.73 -17.14
N ILE A 216 11.59 0.91 -17.89
CA ILE A 216 11.89 2.13 -18.64
C ILE A 216 12.12 1.77 -20.10
N ASP A 217 11.73 2.64 -21.02
CA ASP A 217 11.95 2.42 -22.45
C ASP A 217 13.44 2.43 -22.83
N SER A 218 14.32 3.07 -22.04
CA SER A 218 15.77 3.06 -22.30
C SER A 218 16.39 1.67 -22.16
N ASP A 219 15.78 0.76 -21.39
CA ASP A 219 16.29 -0.60 -21.14
C ASP A 219 16.15 -1.54 -22.35
N ARG A 220 15.70 -1.03 -23.49
CA ARG A 220 15.61 -1.80 -24.73
C ARG A 220 17.01 -2.14 -25.24
N VAL A 221 17.26 -3.43 -25.43
CA VAL A 221 18.52 -3.92 -25.99
C VAL A 221 18.40 -3.97 -27.50
N ARG A 222 19.38 -3.44 -28.24
CA ARG A 222 19.42 -3.58 -29.70
C ARG A 222 19.67 -5.05 -30.05
N THR A 223 18.70 -5.67 -30.72
CA THR A 223 18.75 -7.09 -31.14
C THR A 223 19.14 -7.27 -32.61
N GLY A 224 19.19 -6.17 -33.39
CA GLY A 224 19.59 -6.16 -34.79
C GLY A 224 19.85 -4.73 -35.31
N ALA A 225 19.99 -4.55 -36.62
CA ALA A 225 20.30 -3.24 -37.21
C ALA A 225 19.25 -2.18 -36.84
N ASP A 226 17.96 -2.48 -36.95
CA ASP A 226 16.86 -1.54 -36.59
C ASP A 226 15.83 -2.16 -35.65
N THR A 227 16.17 -3.28 -35.00
CA THR A 227 15.28 -3.97 -34.06
C THR A 227 15.80 -3.84 -32.64
N TYR A 228 14.87 -3.49 -31.74
CA TYR A 228 15.09 -3.40 -30.30
C TYR A 228 14.24 -4.47 -29.62
N SER A 229 14.73 -5.04 -28.53
CA SER A 229 13.93 -5.89 -27.66
C SER A 229 12.79 -5.07 -27.04
N ASP A 230 11.76 -5.76 -26.56
CA ASP A 230 10.83 -5.14 -25.64
C ASP A 230 11.58 -4.66 -24.39
N PRO A 231 11.17 -3.53 -23.78
CA PRO A 231 11.80 -3.08 -22.57
C PRO A 231 11.60 -4.10 -21.44
N GLN A 232 12.66 -4.38 -20.69
CA GLN A 232 12.66 -5.42 -19.67
C GLN A 232 12.07 -4.91 -18.35
N TRP A 233 11.35 -5.79 -17.66
CA TRP A 233 10.93 -5.57 -16.27
C TRP A 233 12.10 -5.87 -15.33
N ARG A 234 12.54 -4.87 -14.57
CA ARG A 234 13.65 -4.96 -13.62
C ARG A 234 13.10 -5.09 -12.21
N LYS A 235 13.66 -6.04 -11.44
CA LYS A 235 13.30 -6.21 -10.03
C LYS A 235 13.76 -5.02 -9.20
N VAL A 236 12.98 -4.69 -8.18
CA VAL A 236 13.27 -3.58 -7.27
C VAL A 236 13.30 -4.07 -5.83
N ALA A 237 14.37 -3.72 -5.11
CA ALA A 237 14.41 -3.80 -3.66
C ALA A 237 14.03 -2.45 -3.04
N THR A 238 13.24 -2.47 -1.96
CA THR A 238 12.84 -1.28 -1.21
C THR A 238 12.35 -1.65 0.19
N HIS A 239 12.51 -0.70 1.11
CA HIS A 239 11.93 -0.72 2.46
C HIS A 239 10.91 0.41 2.68
N ARG A 240 10.55 1.15 1.62
CA ARG A 240 9.53 2.20 1.70
C ARG A 240 8.11 1.67 1.76
N LEU A 241 7.90 0.43 1.33
CA LEU A 241 6.58 -0.19 1.25
C LEU A 241 6.49 -1.33 2.24
N ILE A 242 5.28 -1.55 2.76
CA ILE A 242 4.98 -2.69 3.62
C ILE A 242 5.24 -3.97 2.82
N LYS A 243 6.09 -4.83 3.37
CA LYS A 243 6.39 -6.13 2.79
C LYS A 243 5.27 -7.10 3.15
N HIS A 244 4.85 -7.91 2.20
CA HIS A 244 3.93 -8.99 2.49
C HIS A 244 4.57 -10.04 3.40
N GLU A 245 3.87 -10.38 4.48
CA GLU A 245 4.17 -11.51 5.35
C GLU A 245 3.18 -12.65 5.09
N ALA A 246 3.67 -13.89 5.14
CA ALA A 246 2.83 -15.05 4.90
C ALA A 246 1.77 -15.19 5.99
N TRP A 247 0.51 -15.32 5.59
CA TRP A 247 -0.59 -15.48 6.52
C TRP A 247 -0.61 -16.86 7.18
N LYS A 248 -1.05 -16.91 8.44
CA LYS A 248 -1.41 -18.17 9.10
C LYS A 248 -2.73 -18.72 8.58
N GLU A 249 -3.72 -17.84 8.40
CA GLU A 249 -5.04 -18.12 7.84
C GLU A 249 -5.35 -17.12 6.73
N GLY A 250 -6.03 -17.56 5.67
CA GLY A 250 -6.34 -16.69 4.53
C GLY A 250 -7.34 -15.58 4.90
N PRO A 251 -7.18 -14.36 4.33
CA PRO A 251 -8.03 -13.21 4.66
C PRO A 251 -9.49 -13.45 4.25
N ARG A 252 -10.41 -12.94 5.06
CA ARG A 252 -11.86 -12.95 4.79
C ARG A 252 -12.31 -11.55 4.39
N PHE A 253 -12.99 -11.45 3.26
CA PHE A 253 -13.34 -10.18 2.64
C PHE A 253 -14.83 -9.86 2.85
N LEU A 254 -15.11 -8.70 3.44
CA LEU A 254 -16.47 -8.18 3.63
C LEU A 254 -17.17 -7.83 2.31
N PHE A 255 -16.42 -7.34 1.31
CA PHE A 255 -16.94 -7.11 -0.03
C PHE A 255 -16.00 -7.72 -1.08
N PRO A 256 -16.37 -8.86 -1.70
CA PRO A 256 -15.52 -9.58 -2.63
C PRO A 256 -15.32 -8.81 -3.94
N PHE A 257 -14.20 -9.04 -4.62
CA PHE A 257 -13.93 -8.39 -5.90
C PHE A 257 -15.01 -8.71 -6.96
N ALA A 258 -15.69 -9.85 -6.88
CA ALA A 258 -16.78 -10.21 -7.78
C ALA A 258 -17.90 -9.15 -7.79
N ASP A 259 -18.21 -8.57 -6.64
CA ASP A 259 -19.25 -7.54 -6.50
C ASP A 259 -18.71 -6.11 -6.68
N VAL A 260 -17.42 -5.91 -6.42
CA VAL A 260 -16.76 -4.61 -6.65
C VAL A 260 -16.48 -4.42 -8.14
N GLY A 261 -15.69 -5.33 -8.72
CA GLY A 261 -15.22 -5.30 -10.10
C GLY A 261 -14.49 -4.01 -10.50
N PRO A 262 -14.14 -3.85 -11.79
CA PRO A 262 -13.51 -2.62 -12.30
C PRO A 262 -14.34 -1.35 -12.06
N ARG A 263 -15.67 -1.47 -12.10
CA ARG A 263 -16.58 -0.33 -11.86
C ARG A 263 -16.51 0.15 -10.41
N GLY A 264 -16.46 -0.78 -9.46
CA GLY A 264 -16.30 -0.48 -8.04
C GLY A 264 -14.92 0.10 -7.74
N VAL A 265 -13.85 -0.41 -8.35
CA VAL A 265 -12.50 0.19 -8.24
C VAL A 265 -12.48 1.64 -8.77
N LYS A 266 -13.16 1.91 -9.89
CA LYS A 266 -13.31 3.29 -10.40
C LYS A 266 -14.07 4.20 -9.42
N ARG A 267 -15.13 3.69 -8.79
CA ARG A 267 -15.87 4.43 -7.74
C ARG A 267 -15.03 4.63 -6.50
N TRP A 268 -14.22 3.65 -6.13
CA TRP A 268 -13.27 3.74 -5.01
C TRP A 268 -12.30 4.89 -5.18
N PHE A 269 -11.67 5.04 -6.35
CA PHE A 269 -10.80 6.21 -6.61
C PHE A 269 -11.51 7.54 -6.38
N ARG A 270 -12.79 7.64 -6.74
CA ARG A 270 -13.60 8.83 -6.46
C ARG A 270 -13.86 8.99 -4.97
N VAL A 271 -14.25 7.93 -4.26
CA VAL A 271 -14.46 7.96 -2.79
C VAL A 271 -13.19 8.41 -2.08
N ARG A 272 -12.04 7.83 -2.43
CA ARG A 272 -10.74 8.13 -1.83
C ARG A 272 -10.36 9.60 -1.97
N ARG A 273 -10.63 10.19 -3.14
CA ARG A 273 -10.41 11.63 -3.39
C ARG A 273 -11.44 12.51 -2.70
N ASP A 274 -12.72 12.18 -2.81
CA ASP A 274 -13.81 13.04 -2.35
C ASP A 274 -13.97 13.01 -0.81
N TYR A 275 -13.51 11.93 -0.17
CA TYR A 275 -13.56 11.68 1.28
C TYR A 275 -12.17 11.40 1.86
N GLU A 276 -11.12 12.03 1.33
CA GLU A 276 -9.71 11.79 1.69
C GLU A 276 -9.47 11.77 3.20
N ARG A 277 -10.03 12.74 3.93
CA ARG A 277 -9.85 12.84 5.40
C ARG A 277 -10.43 11.63 6.15
N VAL A 278 -11.53 11.06 5.67
CA VAL A 278 -12.15 9.86 6.27
C VAL A 278 -11.27 8.66 6.01
N ILE A 279 -10.84 8.48 4.76
CA ILE A 279 -9.99 7.34 4.39
C ILE A 279 -8.65 7.42 5.12
N HIS A 280 -8.00 8.57 5.17
CA HIS A 280 -6.73 8.72 5.88
C HIS A 280 -6.84 8.38 7.37
N ALA A 281 -7.92 8.81 8.06
CA ALA A 281 -8.15 8.44 9.45
C ALA A 281 -8.40 6.92 9.61
N LEU A 282 -9.15 6.31 8.70
CA LEU A 282 -9.38 4.86 8.68
C LEU A 282 -8.08 4.08 8.45
N MET A 283 -7.25 4.49 7.49
CA MET A 283 -5.98 3.84 7.18
C MET A 283 -4.99 3.91 8.35
N ARG A 284 -5.02 4.99 9.14
CA ARG A 284 -4.19 5.11 10.35
C ARG A 284 -4.53 4.06 11.39
N VAL A 285 -5.80 3.67 11.51
CA VAL A 285 -6.20 2.57 12.39
C VAL A 285 -5.74 1.24 11.78
N LEU A 286 -6.05 1.00 10.51
CA LEU A 286 -5.79 -0.27 9.82
C LEU A 286 -4.30 -0.65 9.78
N TYR A 287 -3.42 0.33 9.62
CA TYR A 287 -1.97 0.15 9.57
C TYR A 287 -1.26 0.54 10.89
N SER A 288 -1.99 0.64 12.00
CA SER A 288 -1.39 0.81 13.33
C SER A 288 -0.75 -0.51 13.79
N ASP A 289 0.39 -0.42 14.48
CA ASP A 289 1.00 -1.58 15.15
C ASP A 289 0.11 -2.11 16.29
N ASP A 290 -0.69 -1.22 16.89
CA ASP A 290 -1.74 -1.55 17.85
C ASP A 290 -3.07 -0.89 17.39
N PRO A 291 -3.93 -1.61 16.65
CA PRO A 291 -5.18 -1.08 16.12
C PRO A 291 -6.30 -1.03 17.16
N TRP A 292 -6.09 -1.57 18.37
CA TRP A 292 -7.11 -1.70 19.43
C TRP A 292 -6.79 -0.81 20.62
N ASP A 293 -6.26 0.38 20.35
CA ASP A 293 -5.83 1.34 21.36
C ASP A 293 -6.72 2.60 21.42
N LEU A 294 -6.43 3.47 22.38
CA LEU A 294 -7.15 4.75 22.54
C LEU A 294 -6.96 5.67 21.32
N SER A 295 -5.78 5.65 20.69
CA SER A 295 -5.54 6.43 19.47
C SER A 295 -6.51 6.03 18.36
N SER A 296 -6.73 4.73 18.20
CA SER A 296 -7.63 4.15 17.21
C SER A 296 -9.10 4.53 17.45
N VAL A 297 -9.53 4.58 18.72
CA VAL A 297 -10.85 5.14 19.09
C VAL A 297 -10.96 6.59 18.61
N VAL A 298 -9.96 7.42 18.90
CA VAL A 298 -9.96 8.84 18.49
C VAL A 298 -9.95 8.98 16.96
N GLN A 299 -9.14 8.19 16.25
CA GLN A 299 -9.11 8.21 14.78
C GLN A 299 -10.44 7.79 14.17
N SER A 300 -11.11 6.77 14.73
CA SER A 300 -12.44 6.34 14.28
C SER A 300 -13.49 7.45 14.46
N GLY A 301 -13.43 8.19 15.58
CA GLY A 301 -14.28 9.35 15.81
C GLY A 301 -14.00 10.49 14.82
N ILE A 302 -12.73 10.79 14.54
CA ILE A 302 -12.35 11.78 13.51
C ILE A 302 -12.87 11.38 12.13
N ALA A 303 -12.79 10.09 11.79
CA ALA A 303 -13.31 9.56 10.53
C ALA A 303 -14.83 9.75 10.44
N LEU A 304 -15.59 9.39 11.49
CA LEU A 304 -17.04 9.56 11.52
C LEU A 304 -17.48 11.03 11.48
N GLU A 305 -16.82 11.91 12.24
CA GLU A 305 -17.12 13.35 12.22
C GLU A 305 -16.91 13.93 10.82
N ALA A 306 -15.78 13.61 10.19
CA ALA A 306 -15.48 14.04 8.83
C ALA A 306 -16.45 13.45 7.80
N LEU A 307 -16.86 12.19 7.98
CA LEU A 307 -17.79 11.53 7.08
C LEU A 307 -19.17 12.18 7.12
N GLY A 308 -19.73 12.36 8.32
CA GLY A 308 -21.03 13.01 8.52
C GLY A 308 -21.05 14.42 7.95
N TYR A 309 -20.01 15.21 8.23
CA TYR A 309 -19.85 16.56 7.65
C TYR A 309 -19.83 16.55 6.12
N MET A 310 -19.04 15.65 5.50
CA MET A 310 -18.88 15.61 4.05
C MET A 310 -20.11 15.06 3.33
N ILE A 311 -20.83 14.10 3.93
CA ILE A 311 -22.13 13.64 3.40
C ILE A 311 -23.10 14.82 3.40
N ASP A 312 -23.22 15.53 4.52
CA ASP A 312 -24.17 16.61 4.67
C ASP A 312 -23.92 17.75 3.67
N LEU A 313 -22.66 18.16 3.54
CA LEU A 313 -22.26 19.22 2.61
C LEU A 313 -22.52 18.84 1.14
N ARG A 314 -22.35 17.57 0.78
CA ARG A 314 -22.41 17.11 -0.62
C ARG A 314 -23.80 16.66 -1.06
N LYS A 315 -24.65 16.23 -0.12
CA LYS A 315 -25.94 15.58 -0.43
C LYS A 315 -27.15 16.27 0.18
N ASN A 316 -26.96 17.03 1.25
CA ASN A 316 -28.04 17.65 2.01
C ASN A 316 -27.88 19.18 2.12
N ASP A 317 -27.05 19.77 1.25
CA ASP A 317 -26.76 21.20 1.20
C ASP A 317 -26.32 21.82 2.54
N GLY A 318 -25.74 21.01 3.43
CA GLY A 318 -25.26 21.46 4.74
C GLY A 318 -26.37 21.83 5.73
N VAL A 319 -27.59 21.29 5.57
CA VAL A 319 -28.75 21.62 6.41
C VAL A 319 -28.56 21.28 7.90
N HIS A 320 -27.67 20.35 8.24
CA HIS A 320 -27.40 19.96 9.63
C HIS A 320 -26.20 20.71 10.24
N LEU A 321 -25.60 21.65 9.51
CA LEU A 321 -24.52 22.48 10.01
C LEU A 321 -25.05 23.61 10.90
N ASN A 322 -24.32 23.92 11.97
CA ASN A 322 -24.63 25.06 12.81
C ASN A 322 -24.31 26.40 12.10
N VAL A 323 -24.64 27.53 12.74
CA VAL A 323 -24.39 28.87 12.21
C VAL A 323 -22.91 29.15 11.87
N ARG A 324 -21.98 28.40 12.46
CA ARG A 324 -20.52 28.47 12.19
C ARG A 324 -20.07 27.48 11.12
N LYS A 325 -21.01 26.83 10.42
CA LYS A 325 -20.77 25.76 9.44
C LYS A 325 -20.03 24.55 10.02
N GLN A 326 -20.29 24.22 11.28
CA GLN A 326 -19.73 23.06 11.96
C GLN A 326 -20.81 21.99 12.18
N MET A 327 -20.41 20.73 12.11
CA MET A 327 -21.27 19.58 12.39
C MET A 327 -21.13 19.17 13.85
N ASN A 328 -22.27 18.96 14.54
CA ASN A 328 -22.26 18.31 15.84
C ASN A 328 -22.12 16.79 15.66
N PHE A 329 -21.36 16.13 16.55
CA PHE A 329 -21.01 14.72 16.37
C PHE A 329 -22.23 13.79 16.21
N LYS A 330 -23.19 13.80 17.15
CA LYS A 330 -24.38 12.93 17.10
C LYS A 330 -25.26 13.16 15.85
N PRO A 331 -25.61 14.40 15.46
CA PRO A 331 -26.25 14.65 14.16
C PRO A 331 -25.45 14.11 12.97
N GLY A 332 -24.13 14.27 12.97
CA GLY A 332 -23.26 13.69 11.94
C GLY A 332 -23.39 12.17 11.84
N LEU A 333 -23.46 11.46 12.97
CA LEU A 333 -23.70 10.01 12.98
C LEU A 333 -25.06 9.64 12.37
N ARG A 334 -26.13 10.38 12.68
CA ARG A 334 -27.45 10.16 12.06
C ARG A 334 -27.45 10.40 10.56
N VAL A 335 -26.72 11.42 10.09
CA VAL A 335 -26.53 11.68 8.64
C VAL A 335 -25.83 10.51 7.95
N ILE A 336 -24.86 9.87 8.60
CA ILE A 336 -24.19 8.68 8.06
C ILE A 336 -25.18 7.53 7.91
N LEU A 337 -25.92 7.21 8.98
CA LEU A 337 -26.89 6.13 8.98
C LEU A 337 -27.98 6.33 7.92
N ALA A 338 -28.47 7.56 7.76
CA ALA A 338 -29.46 7.90 6.74
C ALA A 338 -28.93 7.78 5.29
N ASP A 339 -27.61 7.81 5.10
CA ASP A 339 -26.96 7.65 3.78
C ASP A 339 -26.61 6.19 3.45
N MET A 340 -26.99 5.24 4.31
CA MET A 340 -26.72 3.80 4.16
C MET A 340 -28.01 3.03 3.88
N GLU A 341 -27.99 2.18 2.85
CA GLU A 341 -29.09 1.26 2.53
C GLU A 341 -29.20 0.12 3.56
N PHE A 342 -28.06 -0.28 4.13
CA PHE A 342 -27.96 -1.28 5.17
C PHE A 342 -27.03 -0.79 6.27
N VAL A 343 -27.47 -0.88 7.53
CA VAL A 343 -26.71 -0.45 8.71
C VAL A 343 -26.25 -1.70 9.48
N PRO A 344 -24.93 -1.91 9.69
CA PRO A 344 -24.39 -3.11 10.33
C PRO A 344 -24.44 -3.03 11.87
N LEU A 345 -25.57 -2.61 12.44
CA LEU A 345 -25.73 -2.39 13.88
C LEU A 345 -27.09 -2.92 14.33
N ASP A 346 -27.09 -3.62 15.46
CA ASP A 346 -28.34 -4.08 16.10
C ASP A 346 -29.07 -2.93 16.83
N ASP A 347 -28.30 -1.99 17.41
CA ASP A 347 -28.81 -0.84 18.16
C ASP A 347 -28.13 0.46 17.68
N ALA A 348 -28.76 1.12 16.70
CA ALA A 348 -28.23 2.32 16.06
C ALA A 348 -28.18 3.53 17.01
N GLU A 349 -29.22 3.75 17.84
CA GLU A 349 -29.24 4.89 18.76
C GLU A 349 -28.29 4.68 19.94
N GLY A 350 -28.18 3.45 20.47
CA GLY A 350 -27.15 3.15 21.46
C GLY A 350 -25.73 3.26 20.90
N TRP A 351 -25.50 2.88 19.64
CA TRP A 351 -24.22 3.12 18.97
C TRP A 351 -23.89 4.62 18.88
N ILE A 352 -24.86 5.49 18.59
CA ILE A 352 -24.67 6.95 18.59
C ILE A 352 -24.21 7.45 19.96
N GLU A 353 -24.86 6.99 21.03
CA GLU A 353 -24.52 7.36 22.39
C GLU A 353 -23.14 6.86 22.81
N ARG A 354 -22.83 5.58 22.56
CA ARG A 354 -21.51 4.97 22.86
C ARG A 354 -20.39 5.65 22.08
N SER A 355 -20.58 5.86 20.78
CA SER A 355 -19.62 6.56 19.92
C SER A 355 -19.33 7.98 20.40
N TYR A 356 -20.37 8.70 20.81
CA TYR A 356 -20.23 10.04 21.38
C TYR A 356 -19.47 10.01 22.71
N ALA A 357 -19.82 9.10 23.62
CA ALA A 357 -19.16 8.96 24.91
C ALA A 357 -17.67 8.60 24.75
N ALA A 358 -17.35 7.61 23.91
CA ALA A 358 -15.99 7.19 23.62
C ALA A 358 -15.16 8.33 23.00
N TYR A 359 -15.66 8.98 21.95
CA TYR A 359 -14.91 10.05 21.28
C TYR A 359 -14.70 11.27 22.20
N MET A 360 -15.75 11.67 22.92
CA MET A 360 -15.68 12.84 23.77
C MET A 360 -14.89 12.59 25.05
N GLY A 361 -15.04 11.44 25.70
CA GLY A 361 -14.23 11.03 26.85
C GLY A 361 -12.75 10.93 26.51
N SER A 362 -12.41 10.53 25.28
CA SER A 362 -11.02 10.46 24.81
C SER A 362 -10.43 11.84 24.47
N LYS A 363 -11.27 12.84 24.17
CA LYS A 363 -10.87 14.18 23.72
C LYS A 363 -10.87 15.24 24.82
N HIS A 364 -11.74 15.08 25.81
CA HIS A 364 -12.04 16.09 26.82
C HIS A 364 -11.76 15.55 28.22
N VAL A 365 -10.77 16.13 28.91
CA VAL A 365 -10.31 15.70 30.25
C VAL A 365 -11.41 15.80 31.31
N ASP A 366 -12.40 16.67 31.10
CA ASP A 366 -13.55 16.89 31.99
C ASP A 366 -14.67 15.85 31.81
N ARG A 367 -14.53 14.90 30.86
CA ARG A 367 -15.55 13.88 30.60
C ARG A 367 -15.10 12.51 31.09
N ALA A 368 -16.05 11.78 31.67
CA ALA A 368 -15.81 10.40 32.09
C ALA A 368 -15.46 9.54 30.87
N MET A 369 -14.34 8.81 30.98
CA MET A 369 -13.91 7.85 29.98
C MET A 369 -14.68 6.54 30.18
N PRO A 370 -15.32 5.97 29.14
CA PRO A 370 -15.88 4.63 29.21
C PRO A 370 -14.82 3.59 29.58
N ASP A 371 -15.25 2.43 30.06
CA ASP A 371 -14.32 1.34 30.33
C ASP A 371 -13.69 0.79 29.04
N SER A 372 -12.60 0.04 29.19
CA SER A 372 -11.83 -0.45 28.05
C SER A 372 -12.61 -1.39 27.13
N LEU A 373 -13.54 -2.20 27.66
CA LEU A 373 -14.33 -3.12 26.86
C LEU A 373 -15.36 -2.36 26.01
N ASP A 374 -15.99 -1.35 26.60
CA ASP A 374 -16.89 -0.43 25.90
C ASP A 374 -16.18 0.34 24.79
N LEU A 375 -14.95 0.80 25.05
CA LEU A 375 -14.13 1.49 24.04
C LEU A 375 -13.79 0.58 22.86
N LEU A 376 -13.38 -0.66 23.12
CA LEU A 376 -13.04 -1.64 22.08
C LEU A 376 -14.26 -2.01 21.23
N ASN A 377 -15.41 -2.27 21.87
CA ASN A 377 -16.65 -2.58 21.16
C ASN A 377 -17.18 -1.38 20.37
N THR A 378 -17.01 -0.15 20.89
CA THR A 378 -17.36 1.08 20.16
C THR A 378 -16.45 1.28 18.95
N LEU A 379 -15.14 1.09 19.08
CA LEU A 379 -14.21 1.15 17.96
C LEU A 379 -14.58 0.15 16.88
N ARG A 380 -14.82 -1.12 17.25
CA ARG A 380 -15.28 -2.17 16.35
C ARG A 380 -16.53 -1.76 15.56
N GLU A 381 -17.54 -1.23 16.23
CA GLU A 381 -18.79 -0.76 15.60
C GLU A 381 -18.53 0.41 14.64
N ASN A 382 -17.69 1.38 15.03
CA ASN A 382 -17.30 2.50 14.16
C ASN A 382 -16.63 2.03 12.88
N LEU A 383 -15.72 1.06 12.99
CA LEU A 383 -15.00 0.48 11.86
C LEU A 383 -15.95 -0.30 10.93
N LEU A 384 -16.91 -1.05 11.48
CA LEU A 384 -17.97 -1.70 10.70
C LEU A 384 -18.78 -0.68 9.90
N VAL A 385 -19.28 0.38 10.55
CA VAL A 385 -20.07 1.43 9.87
C VAL A 385 -19.27 2.05 8.73
N LEU A 386 -18.01 2.43 8.96
CA LEU A 386 -17.14 3.01 7.94
C LEU A 386 -16.91 2.06 6.76
N ARG A 387 -16.60 0.79 7.03
CA ARG A 387 -16.35 -0.24 6.00
C ARG A 387 -17.61 -0.54 5.17
N PHE A 388 -18.77 -0.67 5.81
CA PHE A 388 -20.04 -0.87 5.12
C PHE A 388 -20.42 0.33 4.26
N TRP A 389 -20.24 1.55 4.78
CA TRP A 389 -20.48 2.76 4.00
C TRP A 389 -19.59 2.78 2.76
N ILE A 390 -18.29 2.46 2.87
CA ILE A 390 -17.38 2.34 1.72
C ILE A 390 -17.89 1.29 0.72
N GLY A 391 -18.23 0.08 1.18
CA GLY A 391 -18.76 -1.00 0.36
C GLY A 391 -20.00 -0.58 -0.45
N LEU A 392 -20.95 0.08 0.20
CA LEU A 392 -22.14 0.62 -0.47
C LEU A 392 -21.78 1.71 -1.49
N LYS A 393 -20.85 2.63 -1.17
CA LYS A 393 -20.46 3.72 -2.10
C LYS A 393 -19.68 3.23 -3.32
N ILE A 394 -18.96 2.12 -3.19
CA ILE A 394 -18.32 1.46 -4.33
C ILE A 394 -19.28 0.50 -5.05
N GLY A 395 -20.56 0.44 -4.65
CA GLY A 395 -21.66 -0.22 -5.35
C GLY A 395 -21.74 -1.72 -5.12
N VAL A 396 -21.26 -2.21 -3.98
CA VAL A 396 -21.51 -3.58 -3.52
C VAL A 396 -22.98 -3.68 -3.10
N PRO A 397 -23.70 -4.75 -3.48
CA PRO A 397 -25.09 -4.93 -3.06
C PRO A 397 -25.21 -5.02 -1.52
N ALA A 398 -26.22 -4.36 -0.96
CA ALA A 398 -26.52 -4.44 0.47
C ALA A 398 -26.70 -5.88 0.95
N ALA A 399 -27.39 -6.71 0.17
CA ALA A 399 -27.59 -8.13 0.47
C ALA A 399 -26.29 -8.94 0.56
N THR A 400 -25.26 -8.61 -0.25
CA THR A 400 -23.93 -9.22 -0.12
C THR A 400 -23.32 -8.85 1.23
N LEU A 401 -23.34 -7.55 1.57
CA LEU A 401 -22.75 -7.05 2.81
C LEU A 401 -23.43 -7.63 4.05
N GLU A 402 -24.76 -7.73 4.03
CA GLU A 402 -25.55 -8.38 5.09
C GLU A 402 -25.16 -9.85 5.27
N ASN A 403 -25.07 -10.62 4.18
CA ASN A 403 -24.68 -12.03 4.23
C ASN A 403 -23.26 -12.20 4.79
N LEU A 404 -22.33 -11.35 4.35
CA LEU A 404 -20.93 -11.45 4.74
C LEU A 404 -20.62 -10.86 6.12
N LEU A 405 -21.53 -10.07 6.70
CA LEU A 405 -21.39 -9.56 8.07
C LEU A 405 -21.14 -10.69 9.06
N GLN A 406 -21.89 -11.79 8.98
CA GLN A 406 -21.75 -12.93 9.91
C GLN A 406 -20.40 -13.62 9.86
N ARG A 407 -19.62 -13.41 8.78
CA ARG A 407 -18.29 -14.00 8.58
C ARG A 407 -17.17 -12.97 8.74
N ASP A 408 -17.54 -11.70 8.94
CA ASP A 408 -16.59 -10.62 9.15
C ASP A 408 -15.96 -10.73 10.54
N GLN A 409 -14.66 -10.48 10.61
CA GLN A 409 -13.93 -10.58 11.86
C GLN A 409 -14.35 -9.55 12.92
N LEU A 410 -14.99 -8.45 12.51
CA LEU A 410 -15.49 -7.42 13.43
C LEU A 410 -16.94 -7.67 13.87
N SER A 411 -17.58 -8.74 13.41
CA SER A 411 -18.99 -9.03 13.72
C SER A 411 -19.23 -9.42 15.18
N SER A 412 -18.30 -10.17 15.78
CA SER A 412 -18.40 -10.61 17.17
C SER A 412 -17.90 -9.54 18.14
N GLN A 413 -18.59 -9.38 19.27
CA GLN A 413 -18.19 -8.43 20.31
C GLN A 413 -16.94 -8.94 21.03
N PHE A 414 -16.12 -8.01 21.49
CA PHE A 414 -15.12 -8.31 22.50
C PHE A 414 -15.84 -8.68 23.79
N ILE A 415 -15.31 -9.70 24.48
CA ILE A 415 -15.77 -10.14 25.79
C ILE A 415 -14.61 -10.03 26.78
N ALA A 416 -14.91 -9.77 28.05
CA ALA A 416 -13.91 -9.83 29.09
C ALA A 416 -13.39 -11.27 29.21
N LEU A 417 -12.08 -11.41 29.46
CA LEU A 417 -11.52 -12.69 29.89
C LEU A 417 -11.76 -12.81 31.40
N ASP A 418 -12.44 -13.87 31.81
CA ASP A 418 -12.68 -14.21 33.21
C ASP A 418 -11.40 -14.64 33.94
#